data_AF-A0A2T5HZS4-F1
#
_entry.id   AF-A0A2T5HZS4-F1
#
_cell.length_a   1.000
_cell.length_b   1.000
_cell.length_c   1.000
_cell.angle_alpha   90.00
_cell.angle_beta   90.00
_cell.angle_gamma   90.00
#
_symmetry.space_group_name_H-M   'P 1'
#
loop_
_entity.id
_entity.type
_entity.pdbx_description
1 polymer ?
#
loop_
_entity_poly.entity_id
_entity_poly.type
_entity_poly.pdbx_seq_one_letter_code
_entity_poly.pdbx_strand_id
1 'polypeptide(L)'
;MVFWAVQSTVSTSMIGQRVAEALSLPLQELATTAGVHRNTIRSHPESPKLQHYLREMLRVMSAASASQSDFNRVLFWFKNVPISSFNHKTALQLIAEGRTDDIVAYLESIQSGYVG
;
A
#
# COMPACT_ATOMS: atom_id res chain seq x y z
N MET A 1 10.26 24.88 16.80
CA MET A 1 9.14 23.95 16.53
C MET A 1 8.41 24.39 15.27
N VAL A 2 8.82 23.93 14.09
CA VAL A 2 7.95 23.79 12.93
C VAL A 2 8.64 22.80 11.99
N PHE A 3 8.31 21.51 12.11
CA PHE A 3 8.92 20.41 11.34
C PHE A 3 8.04 20.00 10.14
N TRP A 4 7.23 20.93 9.63
CA TRP A 4 6.25 20.66 8.57
C TRP A 4 6.43 21.63 7.40
N ALA A 5 7.44 21.39 6.58
CA ALA A 5 7.66 22.14 5.34
C ALA A 5 8.41 21.32 4.28
N VAL A 6 8.03 20.05 4.08
CA VAL A 6 8.29 19.30 2.83
C VAL A 6 7.06 18.43 2.57
N GLN A 7 5.93 19.06 2.24
CA GLN A 7 4.95 18.43 1.36
C GLN A 7 5.11 19.09 0.00
N SER A 8 6.18 18.71 -0.69
CA SER A 8 6.39 19.09 -2.08
C SER A 8 5.29 18.46 -2.91
N THR A 9 4.55 19.28 -3.64
CA THR A 9 3.62 18.96 -4.72
C THR A 9 4.19 17.87 -5.62
N VAL A 10 3.90 16.60 -5.32
CA VAL A 10 4.16 15.49 -6.25
C VAL A 10 2.85 15.25 -6.99
N SER A 11 2.79 15.70 -8.23
CA SER A 11 1.64 15.47 -9.13
C SER A 11 1.27 13.99 -9.11
N THR A 12 0.04 13.68 -8.74
CA THR A 12 -0.50 12.33 -8.48
C THR A 12 -0.24 11.31 -9.61
N SER A 13 -0.06 11.78 -10.86
CA SER A 13 0.29 10.94 -12.01
C SER A 13 1.74 10.42 -12.01
N MET A 14 2.71 11.22 -11.52
CA MET A 14 4.12 10.80 -11.47
C MET A 14 4.41 9.81 -10.33
N ILE A 15 3.58 9.83 -9.28
CA ILE A 15 3.68 8.91 -8.14
C ILE A 15 3.40 7.48 -8.61
N GLY A 16 2.42 7.26 -9.49
CA GLY A 16 2.00 5.92 -9.93
C GLY A 16 3.12 5.11 -10.59
N GLN A 17 3.90 5.70 -11.50
CA GLN A 17 5.01 5.01 -12.18
C GLN A 17 6.18 4.70 -11.25
N ARG A 18 6.60 5.65 -10.42
CA ARG A 18 7.73 5.43 -9.49
C ARG A 18 7.40 4.44 -8.38
N VAL A 19 6.12 4.33 -8.03
CA VAL A 19 5.65 3.38 -7.02
C VAL A 19 5.63 1.95 -7.55
N ALA A 20 5.21 1.74 -8.79
CA ALA A 20 5.29 0.43 -9.43
C ALA A 20 6.75 -0.08 -9.52
N GLU A 21 7.71 0.81 -9.79
CA GLU A 21 9.15 0.50 -9.77
C GLU A 21 9.70 0.29 -8.36
N ALA A 22 9.31 1.14 -7.39
CA ALA A 22 9.79 1.07 -6.01
C ALA A 22 9.26 -0.15 -5.23
N LEU A 23 8.07 -0.65 -5.60
CA LEU A 23 7.44 -1.77 -4.92
C LEU A 23 8.19 -3.10 -5.13
N SER A 24 9.00 -3.24 -6.20
CA SER A 24 9.70 -4.50 -6.57
C SER A 24 8.84 -5.75 -6.33
N LEU A 25 7.54 -5.63 -6.59
CA LEU A 25 6.60 -6.72 -6.43
C LEU A 25 6.66 -7.59 -7.69
N PRO A 26 6.65 -8.93 -7.56
CA PRO A 26 6.49 -9.78 -8.71
C PRO A 26 5.22 -9.35 -9.46
N LEU A 27 5.35 -9.03 -10.75
CA LEU A 27 4.25 -8.57 -11.61
C LEU A 27 3.02 -9.49 -11.54
N GLN A 28 3.27 -10.78 -11.32
CA GLN A 28 2.27 -11.83 -11.16
C GLN A 28 1.48 -11.72 -9.85
N GLU A 29 2.13 -11.40 -8.72
CA GLU A 29 1.44 -11.16 -7.44
C GLU A 29 0.60 -9.89 -7.52
N LEU A 30 1.12 -8.84 -8.17
CA LEU A 30 0.40 -7.60 -8.38
C LEU A 30 -0.86 -7.82 -9.23
N ALA A 31 -0.75 -8.56 -10.33
CA ALA A 31 -1.88 -8.91 -11.19
C ALA A 31 -2.97 -9.69 -10.44
N THR A 32 -2.56 -10.70 -9.68
CA THR A 32 -3.46 -11.58 -8.92
C THR A 32 -4.21 -10.78 -7.86
N THR A 33 -3.50 -9.93 -7.11
CA THR A 33 -4.08 -9.18 -5.98
C THR A 33 -4.91 -7.98 -6.45
N ALA A 34 -4.51 -7.32 -7.55
CA ALA A 34 -5.30 -6.26 -8.19
C ALA A 34 -6.52 -6.80 -8.97
N GLY A 35 -6.63 -8.12 -9.14
CA GLY A 35 -7.67 -8.76 -9.93
C GLY A 35 -7.66 -8.30 -11.40
N VAL A 36 -6.47 -8.09 -11.97
CA VAL A 36 -6.27 -7.74 -13.39
C VAL A 36 -5.38 -8.77 -14.07
N HIS A 37 -5.51 -8.93 -15.38
CA HIS A 37 -4.61 -9.82 -16.11
C HIS A 37 -3.19 -9.22 -16.17
N ARG A 38 -2.15 -10.05 -16.08
CA ARG A 38 -0.74 -9.60 -16.14
C ARG A 38 -0.45 -8.74 -17.39
N ASN A 39 -1.11 -9.05 -18.51
CA ASN A 39 -0.94 -8.29 -19.76
C ASN A 39 -1.52 -6.88 -19.63
N THR A 40 -2.59 -6.69 -18.87
CA THR A 40 -3.20 -5.38 -18.61
C THR A 40 -2.23 -4.44 -17.90
N ILE A 41 -1.39 -4.96 -17.00
CA ILE A 41 -0.37 -4.13 -16.32
C ILE A 41 0.66 -3.58 -17.32
N ARG A 42 1.00 -4.36 -18.35
CA ARG A 42 1.97 -3.95 -19.38
C ARG A 42 1.34 -3.13 -20.51
N SER A 43 0.12 -3.47 -20.93
CA SER A 43 -0.51 -2.88 -22.10
C SER A 43 -1.44 -1.71 -21.78
N HIS A 44 -2.01 -1.66 -20.58
CA HIS A 44 -2.93 -0.62 -20.13
C HIS A 44 -2.68 -0.24 -18.66
N PRO A 45 -1.49 0.29 -18.34
CA PRO A 45 -1.13 0.68 -16.97
C PRO A 45 -2.06 1.78 -16.41
N GLU A 46 -2.70 2.58 -17.26
CA GLU A 46 -3.70 3.59 -16.90
C GLU A 46 -5.09 3.03 -16.55
N SER A 47 -5.29 1.71 -16.58
CA SER A 47 -6.56 1.08 -16.23
C SER A 47 -7.10 1.61 -14.88
N PRO A 48 -8.35 2.13 -14.82
CA PRO A 48 -8.91 2.70 -13.59
C PRO A 48 -8.85 1.75 -12.40
N LYS A 49 -9.04 0.44 -12.64
CA LYS A 49 -8.96 -0.60 -11.60
C LYS A 49 -7.55 -0.76 -11.05
N LEU A 50 -6.55 -0.83 -11.94
CA LEU A 50 -5.14 -0.93 -11.54
C LEU A 50 -4.70 0.35 -10.81
N GLN A 51 -5.07 1.52 -11.33
CA GLN A 51 -4.76 2.80 -10.72
C GLN A 51 -5.40 2.98 -9.35
N HIS A 52 -6.65 2.52 -9.16
CA HIS A 52 -7.29 2.50 -7.85
C HIS A 52 -6.52 1.58 -6.89
N TYR A 53 -6.26 0.34 -7.29
CA TYR A 53 -5.52 -0.61 -6.46
C TYR A 53 -4.13 -0.08 -6.05
N LEU A 54 -3.38 0.53 -6.96
CA LEU A 54 -2.08 1.15 -6.66
C LEU A 54 -2.20 2.30 -5.65
N ARG A 55 -3.26 3.12 -5.74
CA ARG A 55 -3.51 4.18 -4.74
C ARG A 55 -3.81 3.60 -3.36
N GLU A 56 -4.59 2.53 -3.28
CA GLU A 56 -4.90 1.86 -2.01
C GLU A 56 -3.64 1.30 -1.35
N MET A 57 -2.76 0.64 -2.13
CA MET A 57 -1.47 0.16 -1.64
C MET A 57 -0.62 1.30 -1.07
N LEU A 58 -0.56 2.42 -1.79
CA LEU A 58 0.21 3.58 -1.35
C LEU A 58 -0.31 4.19 -0.07
N ARG A 59 -1.64 4.24 0.09
CA ARG A 59 -2.26 4.76 1.30
C ARG A 59 -1.87 3.93 2.51
N VAL A 60 -1.92 2.60 2.39
CA VAL A 60 -1.51 1.68 3.48
C VAL A 60 -0.01 1.80 3.77
N MET A 61 0.83 1.83 2.74
CA MET A 61 2.28 1.96 2.93
C MET A 61 2.66 3.31 3.55
N SER A 62 1.99 4.39 3.17
CA SER A 62 2.18 5.70 3.78
C SER A 62 1.80 5.67 5.27
N ALA A 63 0.65 5.07 5.61
CA ALA A 63 0.23 4.90 7.00
C ALA A 63 1.23 4.06 7.81
N ALA A 64 1.76 2.98 7.23
CA ALA A 64 2.75 2.13 7.89
C ALA A 64 4.10 2.86 8.08
N SER A 65 4.54 3.66 7.09
CA SER A 65 5.80 4.41 7.13
C SER A 65 5.84 5.49 8.22
N ALA A 66 4.68 5.96 8.68
CA ALA A 66 4.60 6.88 9.82
C ALA A 66 5.11 6.24 11.13
N SER A 67 5.04 4.91 11.23
CA SER A 67 5.52 4.13 12.38
C SER A 67 6.87 3.44 12.16
N GLN A 68 7.30 3.27 10.90
CA GLN A 68 8.52 2.56 10.53
C GLN A 68 9.26 3.31 9.42
N SER A 69 10.44 3.86 9.73
CA SER A 69 11.23 4.65 8.79
C SER A 69 11.97 3.81 7.74
N ASP A 70 12.13 2.50 7.95
CA ASP A 70 12.76 1.60 6.99
C ASP A 70 11.74 1.06 5.98
N PHE A 71 11.87 1.54 4.73
CA PHE A 71 11.03 1.14 3.61
C PHE A 71 11.04 -0.37 3.35
N ASN A 72 12.19 -1.05 3.53
CA ASN A 72 12.27 -2.51 3.33
C ASN A 72 11.48 -3.26 4.39
N ARG A 73 11.43 -2.76 5.62
CA ARG A 73 10.61 -3.34 6.69
C ARG A 73 9.13 -3.13 6.43
N VAL A 74 8.73 -1.94 5.95
CA VAL A 74 7.34 -1.68 5.57
C VAL A 74 6.91 -2.60 4.43
N LEU A 75 7.74 -2.74 3.39
CA LEU A 75 7.48 -3.68 2.29
C LEU A 75 7.38 -5.12 2.78
N PHE A 76 8.30 -5.55 3.64
CA PHE A 76 8.27 -6.91 4.19
C PHE A 76 6.99 -7.17 4.98
N TRP A 77 6.59 -6.23 5.86
CA TRP A 77 5.35 -6.31 6.62
C TRP A 77 4.14 -6.41 5.69
N PHE A 78 4.05 -5.49 4.73
CA PHE A 78 2.95 -5.37 3.80
C PHE A 78 2.69 -6.65 3.01
N LYS A 79 3.77 -7.34 2.62
CA LYS A 79 3.70 -8.57 1.84
C LYS A 79 3.49 -9.82 2.67
N ASN A 80 4.25 -9.96 3.76
CA ASN A 80 4.52 -11.26 4.36
C ASN A 80 4.00 -11.38 5.79
N VAL A 81 3.69 -10.28 6.47
CA VAL A 81 3.31 -10.35 7.88
C VAL A 81 1.79 -10.48 7.97
N PRO A 82 1.28 -11.62 8.47
CA PRO A 82 -0.15 -11.80 8.70
C PRO A 82 -0.59 -10.93 9.88
N ILE A 83 -1.74 -10.26 9.73
CA ILE A 83 -2.32 -9.44 10.79
C ILE A 83 -3.36 -10.28 11.54
N SER A 84 -3.09 -10.56 12.81
CA SER A 84 -3.92 -11.43 13.67
C SER A 84 -5.38 -10.95 13.75
N SER A 85 -5.59 -9.63 13.89
CA SER A 85 -6.92 -9.00 13.93
C SER A 85 -7.74 -9.17 12.65
N PHE A 86 -7.11 -9.61 11.55
CA PHE A 86 -7.75 -9.81 10.26
C PHE A 86 -7.68 -11.26 9.78
N ASN A 87 -7.90 -12.22 10.69
CA ASN A 87 -7.84 -13.66 10.39
C ASN A 87 -6.50 -14.08 9.77
N HIS A 88 -5.40 -13.50 10.24
CA HIS A 88 -4.05 -13.79 9.74
C HIS A 88 -3.85 -13.48 8.25
N LYS A 89 -4.63 -12.54 7.69
CA LYS A 89 -4.44 -12.05 6.32
C LYS A 89 -3.32 -11.01 6.26
N THR A 90 -2.63 -10.96 5.13
CA THR A 90 -1.64 -9.92 4.84
C THR A 90 -2.30 -8.63 4.36
N ALA A 91 -1.59 -7.50 4.40
CA ALA A 91 -2.12 -6.23 3.92
C ALA A 91 -2.50 -6.29 2.43
N LEU A 92 -1.70 -6.99 1.60
CA LEU A 92 -2.04 -7.26 0.19
C LEU A 92 -3.40 -7.93 0.03
N GLN A 93 -3.66 -9.00 0.79
CA GLN A 93 -4.93 -9.73 0.71
C GLN A 93 -6.12 -8.86 1.13
N LEU A 94 -5.93 -8.04 2.16
CA LEU A 94 -6.99 -7.16 2.63
C LEU A 94 -7.31 -6.04 1.63
N ILE A 95 -6.32 -5.50 0.92
CA ILE A 95 -6.55 -4.54 -0.17
C ILE A 95 -7.30 -5.21 -1.33
N ALA A 96 -6.97 -6.46 -1.67
CA ALA A 96 -7.69 -7.22 -2.70
C ALA A 96 -9.18 -7.39 -2.35
N GLU A 97 -9.49 -7.51 -1.06
CA GLU A 97 -10.84 -7.61 -0.51
C GLU A 97 -11.55 -6.26 -0.37
N GLY A 98 -10.90 -5.15 -0.74
CA GLY A 98 -11.45 -3.80 -0.61
C GLY A 98 -11.48 -3.28 0.83
N ARG A 99 -10.73 -3.90 1.75
CA ARG A 99 -10.69 -3.57 3.18
C ARG A 99 -9.56 -2.59 3.53
N THR A 100 -9.20 -1.70 2.62
CA THR A 100 -8.10 -0.77 2.83
C THR A 100 -8.32 0.14 4.04
N ASP A 101 -9.52 0.68 4.19
CA ASP A 101 -9.86 1.58 5.29
C ASP A 101 -9.69 0.91 6.65
N ASP A 102 -10.04 -0.37 6.77
CA ASP A 102 -9.85 -1.15 8.00
C ASP A 102 -8.37 -1.25 8.40
N ILE A 103 -7.47 -1.45 7.41
CA ILE A 103 -6.03 -1.55 7.67
C ILE A 103 -5.47 -0.20 8.10
N VAL A 104 -5.90 0.88 7.44
CA VAL A 104 -5.46 2.24 7.77
C VAL A 104 -5.89 2.58 9.19
N ALA A 105 -7.16 2.33 9.54
CA ALA A 105 -7.66 2.55 10.89
C ALA A 105 -6.93 1.69 11.95
N TYR A 106 -6.60 0.44 11.61
CA TYR A 106 -5.77 -0.43 12.46
C TYR A 106 -4.38 0.16 12.70
N LEU A 107 -3.69 0.59 11.64
CA LEU A 107 -2.37 1.21 11.74
C LEU A 107 -2.39 2.52 12.53
N GLU A 108 -3.45 3.32 12.36
CA GLU A 108 -3.66 4.55 13.14
C GLU A 108 -3.90 4.23 14.62
N SER A 109 -4.70 3.20 14.93
CA SER A 109 -4.97 2.79 16.32
C SER A 109 -3.71 2.36 17.07
N ILE A 110 -2.79 1.65 16.38
CA ILE A 110 -1.49 1.26 16.94
C ILE A 110 -0.63 2.49 17.18
N GLN A 111 -0.61 3.44 16.23
CA GLN A 111 0.17 4.67 16.32
C GLN A 111 -0.34 5.60 17.43
N SER A 112 -1.65 5.66 17.64
CA SER A 112 -2.25 6.44 18.73
C SER A 112 -2.10 5.78 20.10
N GLY A 113 -1.43 4.63 20.19
CA GLY A 113 -1.19 3.94 21.46
C GLY A 113 -2.42 3.22 22.00
N TYR A 114 -3.33 2.73 21.14
CA TYR A 114 -4.38 1.82 21.59
C TYR A 114 -3.78 0.47 21.98
N VAL A 115 -3.32 0.41 23.22
CA VAL A 115 -3.14 -0.81 24.01
C VAL A 115 -4.53 -1.12 24.56
N GLY A 116 -5.34 -1.83 23.77
CA GLY A 116 -6.62 -2.39 24.22
C GLY A 116 -6.44 -3.84 24.62
#